data_AF-A0A937NJC6-F1
#
_entry.id   AF-A0A937NJC6-F1
#
_cell.length_a   1.000
_cell.length_b   1.000
_cell.length_c   1.000
_cell.angle_alpha   90.00
_cell.angle_beta   90.00
_cell.angle_gamma   90.00
#
_symmetry.space_group_name_H-M   'P 1'
#
loop_
_entity.id
_entity.type
_entity.pdbx_description
1 polymer ?
#
loop_
_entity_poly.entity_id
_entity_poly.type
_entity_poly.pdbx_seq_one_letter_code
_entity_poly.pdbx_strand_id
1 'polypeptide(L)'
;MGVVYVARDGTVQQTGERNDDIVLTRREGSVDVSDIFQSLNNFEMPSLPEEGPGASSGGVVLPEHAGPTLLVEVAFCNAPASQWVGNPDVAPHVLQQLVESTKALAQTLPSQPIAPGRRYIRGQLLTTEKAAQLREAGLVIDISHEQLESSPLLKQAITHERRLIRVDSDESPYGAMPLSFEHGRSAHIAYGDQVFQIRHLLTAEP
;
A
#
# COMPACT_ATOMS: atom_id res chain seq x y z
N MET A 1 10.91 -0.33 7.12
CA MET A 1 10.57 0.42 5.89
C MET A 1 9.65 1.58 6.25
N GLY A 2 9.77 2.73 5.59
CA GLY A 2 8.81 3.83 5.74
C GLY A 2 7.91 3.90 4.52
N VAL A 3 6.59 4.01 4.70
CA VAL A 3 5.64 4.18 3.59
C VAL A 3 5.07 5.58 3.65
N VAL A 4 4.95 6.25 2.51
CA VAL A 4 4.21 7.51 2.38
C VAL A 4 3.12 7.33 1.33
N TYR A 5 1.89 7.59 1.73
CA TYR A 5 0.70 7.59 0.91
C TYR A 5 0.26 9.03 0.66
N VAL A 6 -0.01 9.38 -0.59
CA VAL A 6 -0.51 10.69 -1.02
C VAL A 6 -1.68 10.48 -1.97
N ALA A 7 -2.85 10.97 -1.58
CA ALA A 7 -4.07 10.89 -2.39
C ALA A 7 -4.32 12.20 -3.16
N ARG A 8 -5.08 12.10 -4.25
CA ARG A 8 -5.49 13.26 -5.07
C ARG A 8 -6.34 14.28 -4.32
N ASP A 9 -7.04 13.86 -3.27
CA ASP A 9 -7.84 14.73 -2.42
C ASP A 9 -7.01 15.47 -1.36
N GLY A 10 -5.68 15.33 -1.39
CA GLY A 10 -4.76 15.96 -0.44
C GLY A 10 -4.51 15.14 0.83
N THR A 11 -5.15 13.98 0.99
CA THR A 11 -4.86 13.09 2.13
C THR A 11 -3.43 12.57 2.04
N VAL A 12 -2.64 12.83 3.07
CA VAL A 12 -1.27 12.31 3.20
C VAL A 12 -1.14 11.50 4.48
N GLN A 13 -0.52 10.33 4.36
CA GLN A 13 -0.23 9.46 5.49
C GLN A 13 1.21 8.95 5.38
N GLN A 14 1.99 9.07 6.45
CA GLN A 14 3.32 8.50 6.56
C GLN A 14 3.37 7.49 7.69
N THR A 15 3.91 6.31 7.43
CA THR A 15 4.00 5.21 8.39
C THR A 15 5.43 4.69 8.47
N GLY A 16 5.87 4.38 9.69
CA GLY A 16 7.09 3.60 9.93
C GLY A 16 6.71 2.16 10.23
N GLU A 17 7.20 1.21 9.44
CA GLU A 17 6.87 -0.22 9.55
C GLU A 17 8.13 -1.08 9.79
N ARG A 18 8.00 -2.15 10.58
CA ARG A 18 9.00 -3.20 10.80
C ARG A 18 8.41 -4.55 10.35
N ASN A 19 9.20 -5.36 9.66
CA ASN A 19 8.82 -6.71 9.18
C ASN A 19 7.51 -6.78 8.37
N ASP A 20 7.09 -5.64 7.82
CA ASP A 20 5.88 -5.43 7.01
C ASP A 20 4.53 -5.76 7.69
N ASP A 21 4.52 -6.05 8.99
CA ASP A 21 3.32 -6.36 9.79
C ASP A 21 3.22 -5.54 11.09
N ILE A 22 4.30 -4.83 11.48
CA ILE A 22 4.35 -3.99 12.68
C ILE A 22 4.42 -2.51 12.30
N VAL A 23 3.50 -1.70 12.83
CA VAL A 23 3.47 -0.24 12.71
C VAL A 23 4.12 0.39 13.94
N LEU A 24 5.10 1.25 13.73
CA LEU A 24 5.86 1.94 14.79
C LEU A 24 5.41 3.39 14.96
N THR A 25 5.19 4.10 13.86
CA THR A 25 4.84 5.53 13.86
C THR A 25 3.86 5.85 12.74
N ARG A 26 3.05 6.91 12.94
CA ARG A 26 2.08 7.39 11.96
C ARG A 26 1.96 8.91 12.01
N ARG A 27 1.94 9.52 10.83
CA ARG A 27 1.54 10.92 10.60
C ARG A 27 0.43 10.92 9.57
N GLU A 28 -0.61 11.73 9.77
CA GLU A 28 -1.72 11.83 8.82
C GLU A 28 -2.31 13.24 8.86
N GLY A 29 -2.75 13.73 7.70
CA GLY A 29 -3.53 14.94 7.57
C GLY A 29 -3.85 15.25 6.11
N SER A 30 -4.27 16.48 5.86
CA SER A 30 -4.56 16.99 4.52
C SER A 30 -3.58 18.12 4.19
N VAL A 31 -3.03 18.10 2.97
CA VAL A 31 -2.10 19.11 2.44
C VAL A 31 -2.41 19.40 0.97
N ASP A 32 -1.93 20.53 0.47
CA ASP A 32 -1.98 20.80 -0.98
C ASP A 32 -0.97 19.91 -1.71
N VAL A 33 -1.46 19.16 -2.68
CA VAL A 33 -0.73 18.16 -3.47
C VAL A 33 -0.71 18.51 -4.96
N SER A 34 -1.20 19.70 -5.32
CA SER A 34 -1.40 20.11 -6.72
C SER A 34 -0.12 20.00 -7.54
N ASP A 35 1.01 20.48 -7.00
CA ASP A 35 2.31 20.46 -7.70
C ASP A 35 2.84 19.04 -7.91
N ILE A 36 2.60 18.13 -6.96
CA ILE A 36 2.98 16.70 -7.08
C ILE A 36 2.18 16.05 -8.20
N PHE A 37 0.86 16.22 -8.22
CA PHE A 37 0.03 15.58 -9.24
C PHE A 37 0.17 16.23 -10.61
N GLN A 38 0.46 17.54 -10.69
CA GLN A 38 0.85 18.18 -11.94
C GLN A 38 2.13 17.56 -12.52
N SER A 39 3.12 17.30 -11.67
CA SER A 39 4.37 16.63 -12.08
C SER A 39 4.13 15.18 -12.53
N LEU A 40 3.10 14.51 -12.00
CA LEU A 40 2.73 13.14 -12.36
C LEU A 40 1.86 13.01 -13.62
N ASN A 41 1.19 14.08 -14.09
CA ASN A 41 0.23 14.00 -15.20
C ASN A 41 0.83 13.51 -16.53
N ASN A 42 2.15 13.62 -16.72
CA ASN A 42 2.88 13.10 -17.87
C ASN A 42 4.02 12.17 -17.45
N PHE A 43 3.99 11.66 -16.22
CA PHE A 43 5.05 10.84 -15.68
C PHE A 43 4.89 9.39 -16.13
N GLU A 44 5.80 8.95 -17.00
CA GLU A 44 6.00 7.53 -17.27
C GLU A 44 7.03 6.97 -16.29
N MET A 45 6.67 5.85 -15.65
CA MET A 45 7.58 5.19 -14.72
C MET A 45 8.80 4.70 -15.51
N PRO A 46 10.02 5.14 -15.17
CA PRO A 46 11.21 4.69 -15.86
C PRO A 46 11.34 3.18 -15.68
N SER A 47 11.69 2.47 -16.76
CA SER A 47 11.98 1.04 -16.70
C SER A 47 13.11 0.79 -15.70
N LEU A 48 13.03 -0.33 -14.96
CA LEU A 48 14.16 -0.80 -14.18
C LEU A 48 15.37 -0.96 -15.12
N PRO A 49 16.60 -0.57 -14.70
CA PRO A 49 17.78 -0.96 -15.44
C PRO A 49 17.76 -2.48 -15.61
N GLU A 50 17.95 -2.98 -16.85
CA GLU A 50 17.89 -4.41 -17.16
C GLU A 50 18.92 -5.19 -16.32
N GLU A 51 18.51 -5.74 -15.18
CA GLU A 51 19.30 -6.72 -14.43
C GLU A 51 19.07 -8.12 -14.99
N GLY A 52 19.72 -8.42 -16.13
CA GLY A 52 19.95 -9.78 -16.62
C GLY A 52 18.73 -10.70 -16.79
N PRO A 53 18.94 -11.93 -17.30
CA PRO A 53 17.85 -12.87 -17.52
C PRO A 53 17.38 -13.47 -16.19
N GLY A 54 16.25 -13.00 -15.66
CA GLY A 54 15.63 -13.61 -14.47
C GLY A 54 14.51 -12.84 -13.77
N ALA A 55 14.28 -11.56 -14.08
CA ALA A 55 13.21 -10.78 -13.46
C ALA A 55 11.85 -11.03 -14.13
N SER A 56 11.26 -12.21 -13.90
CA SER A 56 9.86 -12.45 -14.25
C SER A 56 8.95 -11.66 -13.31
N SER A 57 8.13 -10.82 -13.94
CA SER A 57 6.90 -10.20 -13.46
C SER A 57 6.19 -11.02 -12.38
N GLY A 58 6.13 -10.44 -11.18
CA GLY A 58 5.55 -11.05 -10.00
C GLY A 58 6.03 -10.17 -8.86
N GLY A 59 5.09 -9.59 -8.10
CA GLY A 59 5.31 -8.47 -7.16
C GLY A 59 6.72 -8.47 -6.59
N VAL A 60 7.47 -7.40 -6.86
CA VAL A 60 8.93 -7.36 -6.72
C VAL A 60 9.33 -8.01 -5.41
N VAL A 61 9.83 -9.25 -5.50
CA VAL A 61 10.64 -9.83 -4.44
C VAL A 61 11.83 -8.90 -4.42
N LEU A 62 11.90 -8.05 -3.39
CA LEU A 62 13.09 -7.26 -3.12
C LEU A 62 14.25 -8.25 -3.24
N PRO A 63 15.14 -8.11 -4.25
CA PRO A 63 16.38 -8.84 -4.21
C PRO A 63 16.95 -8.55 -2.81
N GLU A 64 17.63 -9.51 -2.19
CA GLU A 64 18.48 -9.22 -1.04
C GLU A 64 19.60 -8.27 -1.51
N HIS A 65 19.26 -7.03 -1.84
CA HIS A 65 20.20 -5.94 -1.92
C HIS A 65 20.66 -5.77 -0.47
N ALA A 66 21.94 -6.04 -0.24
CA ALA A 66 22.61 -5.83 1.04
C ALA A 66 22.68 -4.34 1.45
N GLY A 67 21.78 -3.50 0.94
CA GLY A 67 21.78 -2.05 1.08
C GLY A 67 20.37 -1.44 1.03
N PRO A 68 20.28 -0.12 1.22
CA PRO A 68 19.01 0.59 1.24
C PRO A 68 18.29 0.43 -0.10
N THR A 69 17.02 -0.01 -0.06
CA THR A 69 16.19 -0.12 -1.27
C THR A 69 15.08 0.93 -1.23
N LEU A 70 14.88 1.63 -2.35
CA LEU A 70 13.77 2.53 -2.57
C LEU A 70 12.72 1.82 -3.43
N LEU A 71 11.52 1.71 -2.89
CA LEU A 71 10.31 1.31 -3.61
C LEU A 71 9.47 2.56 -3.83
N VAL A 72 9.20 2.91 -5.09
CA VAL A 72 8.21 3.92 -5.48
C VAL A 72 7.09 3.21 -6.22
N GLU A 73 5.87 3.36 -5.73
CA GLU A 73 4.68 2.85 -6.40
C GLU A 73 3.69 3.99 -6.60
N VAL A 74 3.19 4.11 -7.83
CA VAL A 74 2.18 5.10 -8.22
C VAL A 74 0.96 4.34 -8.70
N ALA A 75 -0.10 4.39 -7.91
CA ALA A 75 -1.38 3.75 -8.22
C ALA A 75 -2.45 4.78 -8.58
N PHE A 76 -3.29 4.45 -9.54
CA PHE A 76 -4.48 5.21 -9.90
C PHE A 76 -5.70 4.29 -9.79
N CYS A 77 -6.85 4.80 -9.33
CA CYS A 77 -8.05 3.97 -9.10
C CYS A 77 -8.49 3.10 -10.29
N ASN A 78 -8.14 3.50 -11.51
CA ASN A 78 -8.54 2.83 -12.76
C ASN A 78 -7.34 2.35 -13.60
N ALA A 79 -6.14 2.26 -13.02
CA ALA A 79 -4.96 1.80 -13.75
C ALA A 79 -4.12 0.88 -12.87
N PRO A 80 -3.41 -0.11 -13.45
CA PRO A 80 -2.42 -0.88 -12.71
C PRO A 80 -1.41 0.04 -12.03
N ALA A 81 -1.02 -0.30 -10.80
CA ALA A 81 0.03 0.41 -10.12
C ALA A 81 1.34 0.30 -10.93
N SER A 82 1.98 1.43 -11.18
CA SER A 82 3.33 1.48 -11.74
C SER A 82 4.32 1.43 -10.60
N GLN A 83 5.30 0.53 -10.68
CA GLN A 83 6.25 0.29 -9.61
C GLN A 83 7.69 0.45 -10.11
N TRP A 84 8.52 1.11 -9.31
CA TRP A 84 9.97 1.17 -9.46
C TRP A 84 10.62 0.71 -8.16
N VAL A 85 11.65 -0.14 -8.27
CA VAL A 85 12.42 -0.66 -7.14
C VAL A 85 13.89 -0.61 -7.48
N GLY A 86 14.70 0.00 -6.64
CA GLY A 86 16.14 0.01 -6.86
C GLY A 86 16.90 0.72 -5.75
N ASN A 87 18.20 0.86 -5.97
CA ASN A 87 19.04 1.66 -5.08
C ASN A 87 18.65 3.15 -5.18
N PRO A 88 18.34 3.84 -4.06
CA PRO A 88 18.01 5.27 -4.06
C PRO A 88 19.04 6.15 -4.77
N ASP A 89 20.32 5.80 -4.70
CA ASP A 89 21.43 6.58 -5.26
C ASP A 89 21.43 6.61 -6.81
N VAL A 90 20.79 5.62 -7.44
CA VAL A 90 20.67 5.51 -8.90
C VAL A 90 19.24 5.77 -9.39
N ALA A 91 18.33 6.17 -8.49
CA ALA A 91 16.97 6.49 -8.85
C ALA A 91 16.94 7.68 -9.84
N PRO A 92 16.18 7.59 -10.94
CA PRO A 92 15.98 8.71 -11.85
C PRO A 92 15.60 10.01 -11.13
N HIS A 93 16.12 11.15 -11.58
CA HIS A 93 15.98 12.42 -10.86
C HIS A 93 14.53 12.79 -10.54
N VAL A 94 13.61 12.50 -11.45
CA VAL A 94 12.16 12.70 -11.27
C VAL A 94 11.58 11.88 -10.10
N LEU A 95 12.05 10.64 -9.90
CA LEU A 95 11.64 9.80 -8.78
C LEU A 95 12.24 10.30 -7.46
N GLN A 96 13.48 10.80 -7.49
CA GLN A 96 14.10 11.43 -6.33
C GLN A 96 13.32 12.68 -5.91
N GLN A 97 13.02 13.57 -6.85
CA GLN A 97 12.20 14.77 -6.61
C GLN A 97 10.82 14.41 -6.05
N LEU A 98 10.13 13.43 -6.65
CA LEU A 98 8.83 12.97 -6.17
C LEU A 98 8.91 12.51 -4.71
N VAL A 99 9.89 11.66 -4.39
CA VAL A 99 10.10 11.14 -3.03
C VAL A 99 10.43 12.26 -2.05
N GLU A 100 11.28 13.22 -2.44
CA GLU A 100 11.65 14.37 -1.61
C GLU A 100 10.45 15.27 -1.34
N SER A 101 9.70 15.67 -2.38
CA SER A 101 8.50 16.49 -2.25
C SER A 101 7.44 15.83 -1.38
N THR A 102 7.20 14.53 -1.59
CA THR A 102 6.26 13.75 -0.78
C THR A 102 6.70 13.63 0.68
N LYS A 103 8.00 13.43 0.94
CA LYS A 103 8.55 13.41 2.31
C LYS A 103 8.43 14.78 2.99
N ALA A 104 8.74 15.86 2.28
CA ALA A 104 8.64 17.22 2.80
C ALA A 104 7.19 17.53 3.22
N LEU A 105 6.21 17.20 2.37
CA LEU A 105 4.79 17.33 2.73
C LEU A 105 4.44 16.51 3.97
N ALA A 106 4.84 15.24 4.03
CA ALA A 106 4.53 14.38 5.17
C ALA A 106 5.16 14.87 6.49
N GLN A 107 6.32 15.53 6.44
CA GLN A 107 6.97 16.09 7.63
C GLN A 107 6.23 17.30 8.21
N THR A 108 5.46 18.05 7.41
CA THR A 108 4.60 19.15 7.91
C THR A 108 3.43 18.67 8.76
N LEU A 109 3.11 17.37 8.68
CA LEU A 109 1.98 16.78 9.40
C LEU A 109 2.33 16.55 10.89
N PRO A 110 1.33 16.71 11.78
CA PRO A 110 1.50 16.40 13.19
C PRO A 110 1.86 14.92 13.37
N SER A 111 2.92 14.66 14.13
CA SER A 111 3.29 13.31 14.52
C SER A 111 2.43 12.85 15.68
N GLN A 112 1.79 11.70 15.55
CA GLN A 112 1.07 11.07 16.66
C GLN A 112 1.81 9.79 17.08
N PRO A 113 2.22 9.66 18.34
CA PRO A 113 2.64 8.36 18.86
C PRO A 113 1.44 7.41 18.77
N ILE A 114 1.64 6.24 18.16
CA ILE A 114 0.56 5.25 18.06
C ILE A 114 0.53 4.45 19.36
N ALA A 115 -0.65 4.36 19.98
CA ALA A 115 -0.84 3.50 21.15
C ALA A 115 -0.51 2.03 20.78
N PRO A 116 0.14 1.27 21.68
CA PRO A 116 0.37 -0.16 21.48
C PRO A 116 -0.93 -0.96 21.33
N GLY A 117 -0.86 -2.13 20.68
CA GLY A 117 -1.98 -3.06 20.51
C GLY A 117 -3.09 -2.57 19.55
N ARG A 118 -2.86 -1.51 18.77
CA ARG A 118 -3.78 -1.03 17.74
C ARG A 118 -3.68 -1.88 16.48
N ARG A 119 -4.81 -2.13 15.85
CA ARG A 119 -4.92 -2.96 14.65
C ARG A 119 -5.21 -2.11 13.43
N TYR A 120 -4.67 -2.50 12.29
CA TYR A 120 -4.85 -1.81 11.02
C TYR A 120 -5.02 -2.83 9.89
N ILE A 121 -5.74 -2.42 8.86
CA ILE A 121 -5.74 -3.08 7.55
C ILE A 121 -5.20 -2.15 6.48
N ARG A 122 -4.67 -2.75 5.42
CA ARG A 122 -4.27 -2.07 4.20
C ARG A 122 -4.63 -2.92 3.00
N GLY A 123 -5.36 -2.34 2.04
CA GLY A 123 -5.57 -2.96 0.74
C GLY A 123 -4.42 -2.68 -0.20
N GLN A 124 -4.11 -3.64 -1.06
CA GLN A 124 -3.17 -3.48 -2.16
C GLN A 124 -3.77 -4.18 -3.38
N LEU A 125 -3.97 -3.45 -4.48
CA LEU A 125 -4.33 -4.09 -5.74
C LEU A 125 -3.18 -4.98 -6.22
N LEU A 126 -3.51 -6.21 -6.60
CA LEU A 126 -2.55 -7.15 -7.18
C LEU A 126 -2.43 -6.95 -8.68
N THR A 127 -1.25 -7.26 -9.22
CA THR A 127 -1.05 -7.34 -10.66
C THR A 127 -1.95 -8.43 -11.27
N THR A 128 -2.35 -8.26 -12.52
CA THR A 128 -3.21 -9.23 -13.24
C THR A 128 -2.63 -10.65 -13.20
N GLU A 129 -1.31 -10.78 -13.35
CA GLU A 129 -0.62 -12.07 -13.28
C GLU A 129 -0.72 -12.71 -11.88
N LYS A 130 -0.44 -11.94 -10.81
CA LYS A 130 -0.52 -12.48 -9.44
C LYS A 130 -1.96 -12.80 -9.05
N ALA A 131 -2.90 -11.96 -9.49
CA ALA A 131 -4.33 -12.20 -9.32
C ALA A 131 -4.77 -13.51 -9.99
N ALA A 132 -4.33 -13.78 -11.22
CA ALA A 132 -4.61 -15.03 -11.92
C ALA A 132 -4.05 -16.24 -11.19
N GLN A 133 -2.77 -16.20 -10.79
CA GLN A 133 -2.12 -17.28 -10.03
C GLN A 133 -2.87 -17.62 -8.73
N LEU A 134 -3.29 -16.61 -7.97
CA LEU A 134 -4.01 -16.83 -6.71
C LEU A 134 -5.45 -17.33 -6.93
N ARG A 135 -6.12 -16.88 -8.00
CA ARG A 135 -7.44 -17.40 -8.39
C ARG A 135 -7.37 -18.88 -8.80
N GLU A 136 -6.39 -19.25 -9.61
CA GLU A 136 -6.14 -20.65 -10.01
C GLU A 136 -5.85 -21.55 -8.81
N ALA A 137 -5.16 -21.01 -7.80
CA ALA A 137 -4.88 -21.70 -6.54
C ALA A 137 -6.09 -21.77 -5.57
N GLY A 138 -7.22 -21.15 -5.90
CA GLY A 138 -8.41 -21.10 -5.03
C GLY A 138 -8.20 -20.30 -3.73
N LEU A 139 -7.25 -19.35 -3.74
CA LEU A 139 -6.88 -18.54 -2.56
C LEU A 139 -7.59 -17.19 -2.50
N VAL A 140 -8.39 -16.88 -3.51
CA VAL A 140 -9.10 -15.60 -3.65
C VAL A 140 -10.56 -15.79 -3.25
N ILE A 141 -11.07 -14.85 -2.47
CA ILE A 141 -12.47 -14.81 -2.02
C ILE A 141 -13.19 -13.73 -2.81
N ASP A 142 -14.12 -14.13 -3.67
CA ASP A 142 -14.99 -13.20 -4.36
C ASP A 142 -16.02 -12.61 -3.39
N ILE A 143 -16.16 -11.29 -3.42
CA ILE A 143 -17.16 -10.57 -2.63
C ILE A 143 -18.14 -9.83 -3.53
N SER A 144 -19.41 -9.82 -3.12
CA SER A 144 -20.44 -9.03 -3.75
C SER A 144 -20.36 -7.55 -3.34
N HIS A 145 -21.04 -6.69 -4.09
CA HIS A 145 -21.17 -5.28 -3.73
C HIS A 145 -21.82 -5.10 -2.35
N GLU A 146 -22.85 -5.89 -2.01
CA GLU A 146 -23.51 -5.84 -0.70
C GLU A 146 -22.57 -6.23 0.46
N GLN A 147 -21.71 -7.24 0.24
CA GLN A 147 -20.69 -7.62 1.22
C GLN A 147 -19.65 -6.51 1.43
N LEU A 148 -19.28 -5.80 0.36
CA LEU A 148 -18.39 -4.65 0.46
C LEU A 148 -19.05 -3.47 1.20
N GLU A 149 -20.31 -3.15 0.88
CA GLU A 149 -21.06 -2.07 1.53
C GLU A 149 -21.30 -2.32 3.02
N SER A 150 -21.48 -3.58 3.42
CA SER A 150 -21.61 -3.99 4.81
C SER A 150 -20.29 -4.02 5.59
N SER A 151 -19.15 -3.76 4.93
CA SER A 151 -17.81 -3.78 5.53
C SER A 151 -17.10 -2.43 5.31
N PRO A 152 -17.42 -1.38 6.09
CA PRO A 152 -16.90 -0.03 5.85
C PRO A 152 -15.37 0.07 5.86
N LEU A 153 -14.71 -0.70 6.73
CA LEU A 153 -13.25 -0.75 6.81
C LEU A 153 -12.65 -1.39 5.55
N LEU A 154 -13.18 -2.54 5.12
CA LEU A 154 -12.75 -3.18 3.86
C LEU A 154 -13.00 -2.28 2.64
N LYS A 155 -14.17 -1.64 2.58
CA LYS A 155 -14.49 -0.66 1.53
C LYS A 155 -13.48 0.47 1.48
N GLN A 156 -13.11 1.03 2.63
CA GLN A 156 -12.05 2.04 2.70
C GLN A 156 -10.69 1.50 2.27
N ALA A 157 -10.33 0.28 2.66
CA ALA A 157 -9.04 -0.34 2.30
C ALA A 157 -8.92 -0.63 0.80
N ILE A 158 -10.02 -1.01 0.14
CA ILE A 158 -10.09 -1.25 -1.30
C ILE A 158 -10.15 0.08 -2.07
N THR A 159 -10.90 1.07 -1.58
CA THR A 159 -11.03 2.38 -2.25
C THR A 159 -9.76 3.23 -2.12
N HIS A 160 -9.08 3.12 -0.97
CA HIS A 160 -7.86 3.84 -0.65
C HIS A 160 -6.72 2.84 -0.47
N GLU A 161 -6.33 2.22 -1.59
CA GLU A 161 -5.20 1.30 -1.62
C GLU A 161 -3.98 1.92 -0.95
N ARG A 162 -3.21 1.09 -0.24
CA ARG A 162 -1.99 1.45 0.49
C ARG A 162 -2.17 2.33 1.73
N ARG A 163 -3.34 2.95 1.94
CA ARG A 163 -3.63 3.67 3.18
C ARG A 163 -3.82 2.69 4.34
N LEU A 164 -3.20 2.97 5.50
CA LEU A 164 -3.54 2.28 6.74
C LEU A 164 -4.90 2.76 7.24
N ILE A 165 -5.83 1.81 7.33
CA ILE A 165 -7.16 1.99 7.91
C ILE A 165 -7.14 1.39 9.31
N ARG A 166 -7.52 2.18 10.31
CA ARG A 166 -7.57 1.73 11.70
C ARG A 166 -8.75 0.77 11.90
N VAL A 167 -8.50 -0.33 12.58
CA VAL A 167 -9.52 -1.27 13.05
C VAL A 167 -9.65 -1.09 14.56
N ASP A 168 -10.83 -0.66 15.01
CA ASP A 168 -11.11 -0.58 16.44
C ASP A 168 -11.37 -1.98 17.01
N SER A 169 -11.07 -2.18 18.30
CA SER A 169 -10.70 -3.48 18.89
C SER A 169 -11.75 -4.59 18.77
N ASP A 170 -13.00 -4.25 18.49
CA ASP A 170 -14.13 -5.17 18.54
C ASP A 170 -14.80 -5.31 17.16
N GLU A 171 -14.39 -4.52 16.18
CA GLU A 171 -14.94 -4.56 14.82
C GLU A 171 -14.14 -5.53 13.95
N SER A 172 -14.81 -6.50 13.34
CA SER A 172 -14.22 -7.26 12.23
C SER A 172 -14.11 -6.33 11.02
N PRO A 173 -12.92 -6.17 10.40
CA PRO A 173 -12.80 -5.37 9.18
C PRO A 173 -13.60 -5.92 8.00
N TYR A 174 -14.04 -7.18 8.11
CA TYR A 174 -14.79 -7.93 7.11
C TYR A 174 -16.29 -8.01 7.40
N GLY A 175 -16.79 -7.30 8.41
CA GLY A 175 -18.21 -7.29 8.77
C GLY A 175 -18.75 -8.71 9.01
N ALA A 176 -19.75 -9.11 8.23
CA ALA A 176 -20.41 -10.41 8.32
C ALA A 176 -19.72 -11.55 7.54
N MET A 177 -18.59 -11.28 6.87
CA MET A 177 -17.88 -12.31 6.11
C MET A 177 -17.22 -13.36 7.05
N PRO A 178 -17.01 -14.60 6.59
CA PRO A 178 -16.35 -15.65 7.38
C PRO A 178 -14.82 -15.49 7.45
N LEU A 179 -14.33 -14.25 7.51
CA LEU A 179 -12.92 -13.92 7.59
C LEU A 179 -12.56 -13.40 8.99
N SER A 180 -11.52 -13.97 9.57
CA SER A 180 -10.94 -13.51 10.83
C SER A 180 -9.83 -12.49 10.60
N PHE A 181 -9.73 -11.49 11.48
CA PHE A 181 -8.55 -10.65 11.55
C PHE A 181 -7.44 -11.38 12.34
N GLU A 182 -6.47 -11.94 11.63
CA GLU A 182 -5.31 -12.61 12.22
C GLU A 182 -4.02 -11.87 11.87
N HIS A 183 -3.23 -11.51 12.89
CA HIS A 183 -1.97 -10.79 12.70
C HIS A 183 -0.99 -11.58 11.83
N GLY A 184 -0.24 -10.88 10.98
CA GLY A 184 0.73 -11.47 10.05
C GLY A 184 0.09 -12.25 8.90
N ARG A 185 -1.23 -12.38 8.86
CA ARG A 185 -1.96 -12.96 7.72
C ARG A 185 -2.47 -11.88 6.78
N SER A 186 -2.61 -12.27 5.51
CA SER A 186 -3.27 -11.46 4.50
C SER A 186 -4.46 -12.24 3.94
N ALA A 187 -5.56 -11.55 3.68
CA ALA A 187 -6.66 -12.08 2.89
C ALA A 187 -6.50 -11.63 1.43
N HIS A 188 -6.93 -12.46 0.47
CA HIS A 188 -7.00 -12.08 -0.94
C HIS A 188 -8.46 -12.01 -1.34
N ILE A 189 -8.92 -10.82 -1.73
CA ILE A 189 -10.33 -10.53 -1.95
C ILE A 189 -10.51 -10.04 -3.39
N ALA A 190 -11.43 -10.64 -4.12
CA ALA A 190 -11.83 -10.19 -5.44
C ALA A 190 -13.11 -9.35 -5.36
N TYR A 191 -13.08 -8.16 -5.95
CA TYR A 191 -14.25 -7.32 -6.14
C TYR A 191 -14.34 -6.93 -7.61
N GLY A 192 -15.33 -7.48 -8.31
CA GLY A 192 -15.35 -7.47 -9.77
C GLY A 192 -14.12 -8.20 -10.34
N ASP A 193 -13.47 -7.63 -11.34
CA ASP A 193 -12.30 -8.23 -11.98
C ASP A 193 -11.00 -8.03 -11.20
N GLN A 194 -11.00 -7.13 -10.22
CA GLN A 194 -9.83 -6.74 -9.44
C GLN A 194 -9.64 -7.66 -8.23
N VAL A 195 -8.37 -7.96 -7.91
CA VAL A 195 -8.00 -8.74 -6.72
C VAL A 195 -7.11 -7.90 -5.82
N PHE A 196 -7.47 -7.81 -4.56
CA PHE A 196 -6.77 -7.05 -3.53
C PHE A 196 -6.16 -7.98 -2.49
N GLN A 197 -4.92 -7.72 -2.10
CA GLN A 197 -4.34 -8.26 -0.87
C GLN A 197 -4.68 -7.33 0.29
N ILE A 198 -5.42 -7.84 1.27
CA ILE A 198 -5.73 -7.13 2.52
C ILE A 198 -4.73 -7.60 3.57
N ARG A 199 -3.79 -6.73 3.91
CA ARG A 199 -2.76 -7.00 4.92
C ARG A 199 -3.26 -6.59 6.30
N HIS A 200 -3.00 -7.43 7.31
CA HIS A 200 -3.28 -7.13 8.71
C HIS A 200 -2.02 -6.65 9.42
N LEU A 201 -2.07 -5.47 10.02
CA LEU A 201 -0.94 -4.86 10.72
C LEU A 201 -1.30 -4.55 12.18
N LEU A 202 -0.31 -4.61 13.06
CA LEU A 202 -0.44 -4.27 14.48
C LEU A 202 0.58 -3.21 14.87
N THR A 203 0.27 -2.40 15.87
CA THR A 203 1.32 -1.58 16.50
C THR A 203 2.21 -2.43 17.39
N ALA A 204 3.50 -2.08 17.44
CA ALA A 204 4.43 -2.75 18.33
C ALA A 204 3.91 -2.74 19.78
N GLU A 205 4.03 -3.88 20.44
CA GLU A 205 3.92 -3.95 21.89
C GLU A 205 5.08 -3.16 22.53
N PRO A 206 4.86 -2.54 23.70
CA PRO A 206 5.85 -1.70 24.36
C PRO A 206 7.10 -2.47 24.81
#